data_AF-A0A9E3NSX6-F1
#
_entry.id   AF-A0A9E3NSX6-F1
#
_cell.length_a   1.000
_cell.length_b   1.000
_cell.length_c   1.000
_cell.angle_alpha   90.00
_cell.angle_beta   90.00
_cell.angle_gamma   90.00
#
_symmetry.space_group_name_H-M   'P 1'
#
loop_
_entity.id
_entity.type
_entity.pdbx_description
1 polymer ?
#
loop_
_entity_poly.entity_id
_entity_poly.type
_entity_poly.pdbx_seq_one_letter_code
_entity_poly.pdbx_strand_id
1 'polypeptide(L)'
;MTRAQLEHIIRAAATIAEDDEIIVIGSQSVLGQFPDAPAALTVSNEADVYPKNHPERSDLVDGSIGELSPFHETFGYYAQGVGPETAVLPLGWEQRLVVIENANTRGARGLCLEIHDLLLSKYVADRDKDRRFTSAAVEHALVERATLTARLEGMSVVPEVRARVLERIAADFDANRAPRS
;
A
#
# COMPACT_ATOMS: atom_id res chain seq x y z
N MET A 1 5.44 -5.54 9.43
CA MET A 1 4.61 -6.68 8.96
C MET A 1 5.35 -7.56 7.94
N THR A 2 5.09 -8.86 7.88
CA THR A 2 5.63 -9.79 6.84
C THR A 2 4.56 -10.20 5.83
N ARG A 3 4.96 -10.78 4.69
CA ARG A 3 4.02 -11.33 3.69
C ARG A 3 2.98 -12.28 4.30
N ALA A 4 3.41 -13.20 5.16
CA ALA A 4 2.51 -14.17 5.79
C ALA A 4 1.50 -13.51 6.76
N GLN A 5 1.91 -12.42 7.41
CA GLN A 5 1.01 -11.64 8.28
C GLN A 5 -0.05 -10.89 7.44
N LEU A 6 0.34 -10.32 6.29
CA LEU A 6 -0.60 -9.72 5.36
C LEU A 6 -1.59 -10.75 4.80
N GLU A 7 -1.12 -11.95 4.44
CA GLU A 7 -1.98 -13.06 4.00
C GLU A 7 -2.99 -13.49 5.07
N HIS A 8 -2.58 -13.45 6.35
CA HIS A 8 -3.48 -13.70 7.46
C HIS A 8 -4.56 -12.61 7.56
N ILE A 9 -4.19 -11.34 7.42
CA ILE A 9 -5.14 -10.22 7.39
C ILE A 9 -6.13 -10.40 6.24
N ILE A 10 -5.65 -10.70 5.02
CA ILE A 10 -6.52 -10.92 3.84
C ILE A 10 -7.53 -12.03 4.12
N ARG A 11 -7.08 -13.18 4.65
CA ARG A 11 -7.96 -14.31 4.99
C ARG A 11 -9.03 -13.91 6.00
N ALA A 12 -8.65 -13.20 7.06
CA ALA A 12 -9.54 -12.80 8.13
C ALA A 12 -10.56 -11.76 7.62
N ALA A 13 -10.08 -10.71 6.93
CA ALA A 13 -10.91 -9.67 6.33
C ALA A 13 -11.92 -10.25 5.33
N ALA A 14 -11.51 -11.17 4.46
CA ALA A 14 -12.41 -11.84 3.52
C ALA A 14 -13.54 -12.62 4.21
N THR A 15 -13.21 -13.29 5.32
CA THR A 15 -14.21 -14.02 6.10
C THR A 15 -15.17 -13.08 6.82
N ILE A 16 -14.67 -11.99 7.39
CA ILE A 16 -15.49 -11.01 8.14
C ILE A 16 -16.40 -10.20 7.21
N ALA A 17 -15.88 -9.82 6.05
CA ALA A 17 -16.61 -9.03 5.08
C ALA A 17 -17.51 -9.84 4.15
N GLU A 18 -17.43 -11.18 4.19
CA GLU A 18 -18.09 -12.08 3.24
C GLU A 18 -17.79 -11.69 1.78
N ASP A 19 -16.51 -11.42 1.48
CA ASP A 19 -16.01 -11.02 0.16
C ASP A 19 -14.60 -11.59 -0.05
N ASP A 20 -14.43 -12.44 -1.06
CA ASP A 20 -13.15 -13.07 -1.36
C ASP A 20 -12.18 -12.14 -2.13
N GLU A 21 -12.56 -10.90 -2.46
CA GLU A 21 -11.65 -9.89 -3.03
C GLU A 21 -11.40 -8.74 -2.04
N ILE A 22 -10.21 -8.68 -1.46
CA ILE A 22 -9.80 -7.63 -0.51
C ILE A 22 -8.79 -6.71 -1.17
N ILE A 23 -9.11 -5.44 -1.30
CA ILE A 23 -8.15 -4.42 -1.72
C ILE A 23 -7.23 -4.13 -0.54
N VAL A 24 -5.92 -4.16 -0.80
CA VAL A 24 -4.90 -3.67 0.12
C VAL A 24 -4.39 -2.36 -0.47
N ILE A 25 -4.56 -1.28 0.28
CA ILE A 25 -3.94 0.01 -0.01
C ILE A 25 -2.89 0.34 1.04
N GLY A 26 -2.19 1.46 0.86
CA GLY A 26 -1.18 1.89 1.80
C GLY A 26 0.08 1.02 1.82
N SER A 27 0.91 1.24 2.84
CA SER A 27 2.33 0.82 2.82
C SER A 27 2.52 -0.69 2.62
N GLN A 28 1.65 -1.52 3.19
CA GLN A 28 1.80 -2.99 3.14
C GLN A 28 1.41 -3.59 1.79
N SER A 29 0.87 -2.80 0.85
CA SER A 29 0.71 -3.22 -0.56
C SER A 29 2.04 -3.60 -1.22
N VAL A 30 3.16 -3.06 -0.74
CA VAL A 30 4.52 -3.42 -1.22
C VAL A 30 4.77 -4.93 -1.13
N LEU A 31 4.22 -5.59 -0.10
CA LEU A 31 4.37 -7.02 0.12
C LEU A 31 3.72 -7.85 -0.99
N GLY A 32 2.79 -7.28 -1.76
CA GLY A 32 2.17 -7.91 -2.93
C GLY A 32 3.19 -8.27 -4.02
N GLN A 33 4.03 -7.30 -4.40
CA GLN A 33 5.07 -7.47 -5.42
C GLN A 33 6.39 -7.96 -4.85
N PHE A 34 6.70 -7.58 -3.61
CA PHE A 34 7.96 -7.88 -2.96
C PHE A 34 7.69 -8.59 -1.63
N PRO A 35 7.49 -9.94 -1.64
CA PRO A 35 7.24 -10.72 -0.43
C PRO A 35 8.32 -10.53 0.66
N ASP A 36 9.56 -10.32 0.22
CA ASP A 36 10.74 -10.07 1.04
C ASP A 36 11.15 -8.58 1.04
N ALA A 37 10.17 -7.67 0.97
CA ALA A 37 10.41 -6.23 0.94
C ALA A 37 11.38 -5.79 2.06
N PRO A 38 12.27 -4.82 1.79
CA PRO A 38 13.18 -4.28 2.80
C PRO A 38 12.46 -3.85 4.08
N ALA A 39 13.09 -4.10 5.24
CA ALA A 39 12.49 -3.80 6.55
C ALA A 39 12.03 -2.34 6.71
N ALA A 40 12.71 -1.40 6.03
CA ALA A 40 12.34 0.02 6.00
C ALA A 40 10.95 0.30 5.39
N LEU A 41 10.42 -0.60 4.56
CA LEU A 41 9.11 -0.50 3.91
C LEU A 41 8.02 -1.27 4.65
N THR A 42 8.39 -2.09 5.63
CA THR A 42 7.48 -2.99 6.35
C THR A 42 7.39 -2.65 7.83
N VAL A 43 7.68 -1.40 8.21
CA VAL A 43 7.75 -0.94 9.61
C VAL A 43 6.37 -0.92 10.26
N SER A 44 5.29 -0.73 9.49
CA SER A 44 3.94 -0.69 10.06
C SER A 44 3.45 -2.08 10.48
N ASN A 45 2.63 -2.09 11.52
CA ASN A 45 1.89 -3.27 11.99
C ASN A 45 0.45 -3.27 11.47
N GLU A 46 0.01 -2.19 10.83
CA GLU A 46 -1.30 -2.04 10.21
C GLU A 46 -1.25 -2.42 8.72
N ALA A 47 -2.32 -3.01 8.19
CA ALA A 47 -2.59 -3.09 6.76
C ALA A 47 -3.90 -2.37 6.46
N ASP A 48 -3.85 -1.35 5.59
CA ASP A 48 -5.04 -0.61 5.15
C ASP A 48 -5.79 -1.46 4.13
N VAL A 49 -7.00 -1.93 4.47
CA VAL A 49 -7.76 -2.86 3.63
C VAL A 49 -9.23 -2.51 3.52
N TYR A 50 -9.84 -2.92 2.41
CA TYR A 50 -11.28 -2.89 2.25
C TYR A 50 -11.80 -3.99 1.30
N PRO A 51 -13.03 -4.47 1.50
CA PRO A 51 -13.64 -5.44 0.59
C PRO A 51 -13.99 -4.77 -0.74
N LYS A 52 -13.56 -5.33 -1.86
CA LYS A 52 -13.69 -4.71 -3.18
C LYS A 52 -15.16 -4.53 -3.58
N ASN A 53 -15.99 -5.55 -3.34
CA ASN A 53 -17.38 -5.58 -3.77
C ASN A 53 -18.32 -4.98 -2.72
N HIS A 54 -17.85 -4.87 -1.47
CA HIS A 54 -18.59 -4.30 -0.34
C HIS A 54 -17.74 -3.33 0.50
N PRO A 55 -17.29 -2.18 -0.04
CA PRO A 55 -16.40 -1.26 0.68
C PRO A 55 -16.98 -0.78 2.02
N GLU A 56 -18.31 -0.67 2.14
CA GLU A 56 -19.00 -0.29 3.37
C GLU A 56 -18.77 -1.27 4.54
N ARG A 57 -18.28 -2.49 4.26
CA ARG A 57 -17.95 -3.49 5.28
C ARG A 57 -16.52 -3.33 5.83
N SER A 58 -15.76 -2.31 5.39
CA SER A 58 -14.47 -1.96 5.98
C SER A 58 -14.57 -1.76 7.50
N ASP A 59 -15.65 -1.15 7.98
CA ASP A 59 -15.88 -0.86 9.40
C ASP A 59 -16.08 -2.16 10.21
N LEU A 60 -16.66 -3.20 9.59
CA LEU A 60 -16.79 -4.51 10.21
C LEU A 60 -15.44 -5.20 10.36
N VAL A 61 -14.58 -5.07 9.35
CA VAL A 61 -13.20 -5.56 9.40
C VAL A 61 -12.42 -4.84 10.49
N ASP A 62 -12.48 -3.51 10.53
CA ASP A 62 -11.80 -2.69 11.54
C ASP A 62 -12.29 -3.02 12.96
N GLY A 63 -13.60 -3.10 13.17
CA GLY A 63 -14.17 -3.43 14.48
C GLY A 63 -13.84 -4.85 14.97
N SER A 64 -13.52 -5.77 14.05
CA SER A 64 -13.25 -7.18 14.38
C SER A 64 -11.77 -7.49 14.55
N ILE A 65 -10.93 -6.95 13.66
CA ILE A 65 -9.48 -7.27 13.58
C ILE A 65 -8.60 -6.02 13.43
N GLY A 66 -9.14 -4.84 13.75
CA GLY A 66 -8.41 -3.57 13.76
C GLY A 66 -7.67 -3.29 15.06
N GLU A 67 -7.30 -2.03 15.25
CA GLU A 67 -6.46 -1.61 16.37
C GLU A 67 -7.13 -1.97 17.71
N LEU A 68 -6.32 -2.42 18.66
CA LEU A 68 -6.74 -2.85 20.01
C LEU A 68 -7.78 -3.99 20.06
N SER A 69 -8.08 -4.65 18.93
CA SER A 69 -8.90 -5.86 18.93
C SER A 69 -8.16 -7.05 19.57
N PRO A 70 -8.88 -8.10 20.02
CA PRO A 70 -8.25 -9.34 20.46
C PRO A 70 -7.32 -9.95 19.39
N PHE A 71 -7.61 -9.72 18.11
CA PHE A 71 -6.72 -10.11 17.01
C PHE A 71 -5.39 -9.34 17.08
N HIS A 72 -5.45 -8.02 17.22
CA HIS A 72 -4.25 -7.18 17.37
C HIS A 72 -3.42 -7.59 18.59
N GLU A 73 -4.06 -7.77 19.75
CA GLU A 73 -3.38 -8.18 20.97
C GLU A 73 -2.72 -9.56 20.84
N THR A 74 -3.38 -10.49 20.14
CA THR A 74 -2.87 -11.86 19.96
C THR A 74 -1.72 -11.93 18.97
N PHE A 75 -1.79 -11.20 17.86
CA PHE A 75 -0.86 -11.38 16.73
C PHE A 75 0.15 -10.24 16.57
N GLY A 76 -0.09 -9.08 17.18
CA GLY A 76 0.79 -7.89 17.10
C GLY A 76 0.68 -7.11 15.78
N TYR A 77 -0.28 -7.44 14.93
CA TYR A 77 -0.63 -6.73 13.70
C TYR A 77 -2.14 -6.74 13.49
N TYR A 78 -2.65 -5.81 12.68
CA TYR A 78 -4.09 -5.59 12.53
C TYR A 78 -4.45 -5.05 11.14
N ALA A 79 -5.74 -5.15 10.80
CA ALA A 79 -6.30 -4.57 9.60
C ALA A 79 -6.90 -3.20 9.93
N GLN A 80 -6.46 -2.14 9.27
CA GLN A 80 -7.13 -0.85 9.34
C GLN A 80 -8.20 -0.83 8.25
N GLY A 81 -9.48 -0.80 8.65
CA GLY A 81 -10.56 -0.61 7.69
C GLY A 81 -10.51 0.79 7.10
N VAL A 82 -10.53 0.88 5.78
CA VAL A 82 -10.45 2.14 5.02
C VAL A 82 -11.45 2.14 3.86
N GLY A 83 -11.71 3.31 3.27
CA GLY A 83 -12.54 3.42 2.06
C GLY A 83 -11.73 3.62 0.77
N PRO A 84 -12.32 3.41 -0.42
CA PRO A 84 -11.68 3.67 -1.72
C PRO A 84 -11.14 5.10 -1.89
N GLU A 85 -11.73 6.07 -1.21
CA GLU A 85 -11.36 7.49 -1.20
C GLU A 85 -10.07 7.80 -0.41
N THR A 86 -9.56 6.83 0.35
CA THR A 86 -8.38 6.99 1.23
C THR A 86 -7.10 7.27 0.45
N ALA A 87 -7.03 6.85 -0.82
CA ALA A 87 -5.86 7.01 -1.67
C ALA A 87 -6.21 7.76 -2.96
N VAL A 88 -5.39 8.77 -3.29
CA VAL A 88 -5.42 9.40 -4.62
C VAL A 88 -4.49 8.60 -5.52
N LEU A 89 -5.04 7.95 -6.55
CA LEU A 89 -4.33 7.01 -7.41
C LEU A 89 -4.37 7.41 -8.88
N PRO A 90 -3.36 7.03 -9.70
CA PRO A 90 -3.39 7.26 -11.14
C PRO A 90 -4.52 6.51 -11.84
N LEU A 91 -5.01 7.05 -12.95
CA LEU A 91 -5.96 6.36 -13.82
C LEU A 91 -5.46 4.94 -14.16
N GLY A 92 -6.40 4.00 -14.08
CA GLY A 92 -6.18 2.59 -14.39
C GLY A 92 -5.32 1.80 -13.40
N TRP A 93 -5.14 2.31 -12.17
CA TRP A 93 -4.45 1.58 -11.10
C TRP A 93 -5.06 0.19 -10.85
N GLU A 94 -6.38 0.05 -10.98
CA GLU A 94 -7.09 -1.22 -10.78
C GLU A 94 -6.62 -2.32 -11.74
N GLN A 95 -6.24 -1.98 -12.98
CA GLN A 95 -5.72 -2.96 -13.94
C GLN A 95 -4.29 -3.42 -13.63
N ARG A 96 -3.61 -2.74 -12.71
CA ARG A 96 -2.23 -3.01 -12.31
C ARG A 96 -2.13 -3.66 -10.94
N LEU A 97 -3.26 -3.97 -10.30
CA LEU A 97 -3.29 -4.62 -8.99
C LEU A 97 -2.51 -5.94 -9.00
N VAL A 98 -1.69 -6.12 -7.97
CA VAL A 98 -0.90 -7.33 -7.77
C VAL A 98 -1.65 -8.26 -6.85
N VAL A 99 -1.96 -9.45 -7.36
CA VAL A 99 -2.80 -10.43 -6.67
C VAL A 99 -1.95 -11.30 -5.74
N ILE A 100 -2.38 -11.39 -4.49
CA ILE A 100 -1.98 -12.38 -3.50
C ILE A 100 -3.10 -13.41 -3.39
N GLU A 101 -2.85 -14.64 -3.80
CA GLU A 101 -3.82 -15.74 -3.71
C GLU A 101 -3.08 -17.06 -3.50
N ASN A 102 -3.24 -17.67 -2.33
CA ASN A 102 -2.62 -18.95 -2.00
C ASN A 102 -3.33 -19.64 -0.80
N ALA A 103 -2.75 -20.73 -0.31
CA ALA A 103 -3.29 -21.46 0.84
C ALA A 103 -3.38 -20.61 2.12
N ASN A 104 -2.47 -19.66 2.33
CA ASN A 104 -2.48 -18.81 3.52
C ASN A 104 -3.67 -17.85 3.52
N THR A 105 -4.12 -17.40 2.34
CA THR A 105 -5.33 -16.59 2.18
C THR A 105 -6.63 -17.39 2.14
N ARG A 106 -6.57 -18.73 2.20
CA ARG A 106 -7.73 -19.63 1.98
C ARG A 106 -8.39 -19.40 0.61
N GLY A 107 -7.61 -19.03 -0.41
CA GLY A 107 -8.12 -18.74 -1.75
C GLY A 107 -8.73 -17.34 -1.92
N ALA A 108 -8.83 -16.54 -0.86
CA ALA A 108 -9.18 -15.12 -1.00
C ALA A 108 -8.06 -14.38 -1.75
N ARG A 109 -8.44 -13.37 -2.52
CA ARG A 109 -7.58 -12.54 -3.36
C ARG A 109 -7.28 -11.23 -2.67
N GLY A 110 -6.03 -11.06 -2.22
CA GLY A 110 -5.50 -9.77 -1.80
C GLY A 110 -5.03 -8.96 -3.00
N LEU A 111 -5.70 -7.86 -3.31
CA LEU A 111 -5.45 -7.02 -4.45
C LEU A 111 -4.63 -5.81 -4.02
N CYS A 112 -3.31 -5.91 -4.14
CA CYS A 112 -2.36 -4.91 -3.64
C CYS A 112 -2.02 -3.87 -4.70
N LEU A 113 -1.86 -2.61 -4.29
CA LEU A 113 -1.35 -1.57 -5.19
C LEU A 113 0.02 -1.94 -5.78
N GLU A 114 0.17 -1.66 -7.08
CA GLU A 114 1.47 -1.70 -7.75
C GLU A 114 2.41 -0.63 -7.14
N ILE A 115 3.73 -0.88 -7.11
CA ILE A 115 4.66 -0.11 -6.28
C ILE A 115 4.77 1.34 -6.71
N HIS A 116 4.64 1.63 -8.00
CA HIS A 116 4.62 3.00 -8.53
C HIS A 116 3.32 3.72 -8.17
N ASP A 117 2.18 3.03 -8.22
CA ASP A 117 0.88 3.61 -7.84
C ASP A 117 0.84 3.89 -6.32
N LEU A 118 1.40 2.96 -5.52
CA LEU A 118 1.60 3.14 -4.09
C LEU A 118 2.50 4.36 -3.79
N LEU A 119 3.67 4.46 -4.42
CA LEU A 119 4.58 5.58 -4.20
C LEU A 119 3.95 6.91 -4.59
N LEU A 120 3.22 6.96 -5.70
CA LEU A 120 2.53 8.18 -6.13
C LEU A 120 1.48 8.64 -5.11
N SER A 121 0.68 7.71 -4.57
CA SER A 121 -0.25 8.02 -3.46
C SER A 121 0.49 8.59 -2.24
N LYS A 122 1.67 8.04 -1.91
CA LYS A 122 2.53 8.50 -0.81
C LYS A 122 3.13 9.88 -1.06
N TYR A 123 3.59 10.17 -2.28
CA TYR A 123 4.08 11.49 -2.66
C TYR A 123 2.97 12.56 -2.62
N VAL A 124 1.74 12.20 -2.96
CA VAL A 124 0.59 13.12 -2.85
C VAL A 124 0.28 13.42 -1.38
N ALA A 125 0.28 12.40 -0.51
CA ALA A 125 0.02 12.55 0.92
C ALA A 125 1.12 13.32 1.67
N ASP A 126 2.40 13.13 1.30
CA ASP A 126 3.59 13.85 1.78
C ASP A 126 3.70 14.01 3.32
N ARG A 127 3.35 12.96 4.06
CA ARG A 127 3.55 12.92 5.52
C ARG A 127 4.99 12.51 5.84
N ASP A 128 5.48 12.82 7.03
CA ASP A 128 6.85 12.49 7.46
C ASP A 128 7.19 11.00 7.30
N LYS A 129 6.25 10.11 7.63
CA LYS A 129 6.43 8.65 7.45
C LYS A 129 6.47 8.25 5.98
N ASP A 130 5.70 8.93 5.13
CA ASP A 130 5.63 8.64 3.70
C ASP A 130 6.92 9.05 3.00
N ARG A 131 7.56 10.16 3.39
CA ARG A 131 8.88 10.57 2.85
C ARG A 131 9.99 9.56 3.12
N ARG A 132 9.96 8.89 4.28
CA ARG A 132 10.91 7.81 4.58
C ARG A 132 10.65 6.58 3.70
N PHE A 133 9.37 6.26 3.48
CA PHE A 133 8.96 5.15 2.63
C PHE A 133 9.35 5.36 1.16
N THR A 134 9.07 6.55 0.58
CA THR A 134 9.41 6.82 -0.84
C THR A 134 10.91 6.79 -1.08
N SER A 135 11.68 7.43 -0.18
CA SER A 135 13.14 7.42 -0.25
C SER A 135 13.71 5.99 -0.17
N ALA A 136 13.25 5.17 0.79
CA ALA A 136 13.68 3.79 0.91
C ALA A 136 13.34 2.95 -0.33
N ALA A 137 12.16 3.13 -0.93
CA ALA A 137 11.78 2.40 -2.14
C ALA A 137 12.65 2.76 -3.35
N VAL A 138 13.04 4.03 -3.48
CA VAL A 138 13.98 4.49 -4.51
C VAL A 138 15.39 3.98 -4.23
N GLU A 139 15.86 4.04 -2.99
CA GLU A 139 17.16 3.52 -2.55
C GLU A 139 17.32 2.04 -2.87
N HIS A 140 16.30 1.24 -2.62
CA HIS A 140 16.28 -0.19 -2.91
C HIS A 140 15.96 -0.54 -4.37
N ALA A 141 15.89 0.47 -5.26
CA ALA A 141 15.62 0.31 -6.69
C ALA A 141 14.32 -0.47 -7.00
N LEU A 142 13.28 -0.29 -6.17
CA LEU A 142 11.98 -0.96 -6.37
C LEU A 142 11.08 -0.22 -7.37
N VAL A 143 11.48 0.96 -7.81
CA VAL A 143 10.70 1.85 -8.68
C VAL A 143 11.56 2.50 -9.75
N GLU A 144 10.93 2.84 -10.87
CA GLU A 144 11.53 3.54 -11.99
C GLU A 144 10.98 4.96 -12.11
N ARG A 145 11.89 5.94 -12.23
CA ARG A 145 11.53 7.35 -12.39
C ARG A 145 10.60 7.59 -13.56
N ALA A 146 10.88 6.98 -14.72
CA ALA A 146 10.09 7.15 -15.93
C ALA A 146 8.63 6.69 -15.73
N THR A 147 8.43 5.55 -15.07
CA THR A 147 7.10 5.01 -14.76
C THR A 147 6.35 5.89 -13.77
N LEU A 148 7.01 6.40 -12.72
CA LEU A 148 6.38 7.36 -11.79
C LEU A 148 5.92 8.63 -12.52
N THR A 149 6.79 9.23 -13.35
CA THR A 149 6.47 10.46 -14.08
C THR A 149 5.33 10.25 -15.08
N ALA A 150 5.37 9.17 -15.86
CA ALA A 150 4.31 8.85 -16.82
C ALA A 150 2.96 8.61 -16.12
N ARG A 151 2.93 7.87 -15.02
CA ARG A 151 1.67 7.60 -14.31
C ARG A 151 1.14 8.81 -13.55
N LEU A 152 2.01 9.72 -13.09
CA LEU A 152 1.57 10.97 -12.48
C LEU A 152 0.67 11.77 -13.42
N GLU A 153 0.88 11.73 -14.75
CA GLU A 153 0.00 12.37 -15.74
C GLU A 153 -1.46 11.96 -15.59
N GLY A 154 -1.71 10.68 -15.28
CA GLY A 154 -3.04 10.13 -15.05
C GLY A 154 -3.64 10.41 -13.67
N MET A 155 -2.96 11.13 -12.77
CA MET A 155 -3.52 11.49 -11.45
C MET A 155 -4.35 12.78 -11.52
N SER A 156 -5.52 12.75 -10.90
CA SER A 156 -6.35 13.94 -10.70
C SER A 156 -5.87 14.73 -9.47
N VAL A 157 -4.84 15.55 -9.65
CA VAL A 157 -4.31 16.45 -8.62
C VAL A 157 -4.14 17.87 -9.17
N VAL A 158 -4.25 18.86 -8.30
CA VAL A 158 -4.04 20.27 -8.66
C VAL A 158 -2.59 20.51 -9.12
N PRO A 159 -2.34 21.49 -10.01
CA PRO A 159 -1.01 21.74 -10.58
C PRO A 159 0.10 21.91 -9.54
N GLU A 160 -0.19 22.53 -8.39
CA GLU A 160 0.76 22.76 -7.31
C GLU A 160 1.19 21.45 -6.65
N VAL A 161 0.24 20.53 -6.44
CA VAL A 161 0.52 19.18 -5.91
C VAL A 161 1.34 18.39 -6.93
N ARG A 162 1.00 18.47 -8.22
CA ARG A 162 1.76 17.81 -9.29
C ARG A 162 3.21 18.27 -9.33
N ALA A 163 3.44 19.58 -9.27
CA ALA A 163 4.79 20.15 -9.25
C ALA A 163 5.60 19.66 -8.04
N ARG A 164 5.00 19.71 -6.84
CA ARG A 164 5.62 19.19 -5.61
C ARG A 164 5.99 17.71 -5.73
N VAL A 165 5.09 16.88 -6.27
CA VAL A 165 5.36 15.44 -6.47
C VAL A 165 6.53 15.23 -7.43
N LEU A 166 6.60 15.98 -8.54
CA LEU A 166 7.73 15.91 -9.48
C LEU A 166 9.06 16.31 -8.83
N GLU A 167 9.07 17.40 -8.07
CA GLU A 167 10.25 17.84 -7.32
C GLU A 167 10.70 16.78 -6.32
N ARG A 168 9.75 16.14 -5.61
CA ARG A 168 10.05 15.10 -4.64
C ARG A 168 10.61 13.83 -5.29
N ILE A 169 10.03 13.39 -6.40
CA ILE A 169 10.57 12.29 -7.21
C ILE A 169 11.99 12.63 -7.66
N ALA A 170 12.24 13.84 -8.17
CA ALA A 170 13.58 14.23 -8.57
C ALA A 170 14.56 14.16 -7.39
N ALA A 171 14.20 14.73 -6.24
CA ALA A 171 15.03 14.74 -5.04
C ALA A 171 15.40 13.33 -4.54
N ASP A 172 14.43 12.42 -4.46
CA ASP A 172 14.68 11.05 -3.98
C ASP A 172 15.61 10.28 -4.95
N PHE A 173 15.45 10.46 -6.27
CA PHE A 173 16.33 9.82 -7.27
C PHE A 173 17.72 10.46 -7.36
N ASP A 174 17.84 11.78 -7.18
CA ASP A 174 19.12 12.48 -7.22
C ASP A 174 19.94 12.17 -5.96
N ALA A 175 19.30 12.07 -4.79
CA ALA A 175 19.92 11.63 -3.54
C ALA A 175 20.49 10.21 -3.65
N ASN A 176 19.79 9.30 -4.36
CA ASN A 176 20.27 7.94 -4.57
C ASN A 176 21.46 7.83 -5.53
N ARG A 177 21.70 8.85 -6.37
CA ARG A 177 22.87 8.91 -7.28
C ARG A 177 24.11 9.52 -6.64
N ALA A 178 23.96 10.22 -5.51
CA ALA A 178 25.09 10.83 -4.82
C ALA A 178 26.03 9.73 -4.25
N PRO A 179 27.36 9.86 -4.41
CA PRO A 179 28.29 8.90 -3.81
C PRO A 179 28.11 8.91 -2.28
N ARG A 180 27.86 7.74 -1.71
CA ARG A 180 27.86 7.57 -0.25
C ARG A 180 29.31 7.67 0.22
N SER A 181 29.64 8.79 0.86
CA SER A 181 30.95 9.07 1.48
C SER A 181 31.30 8.05 2.55
#